data_AF-A0A1M6HR54-F1
#
_entry.id   AF-A0A1M6HR54-F1
#
_cell.length_a   1.000
_cell.length_b   1.000
_cell.length_c   1.000
_cell.angle_alpha   90.00
_cell.angle_beta   90.00
_cell.angle_gamma   90.00
#
_symmetry.space_group_name_H-M   'P 1'
#
loop_
_entity.id
_entity.type
_entity.pdbx_description
1 polymer ?
#
loop_
_entity_poly.entity_id
_entity_poly.type
_entity_poly.pdbx_seq_one_letter_code
_entity_poly.pdbx_strand_id
1 'polypeptide(L)'
;MDRIVEKQEKLMGRIEKNFADYKASVLKLDKQNIFDKAVEIAAVKRVSHYMTNIHGYYEKEIDYLLKFKNPLKLVADRYQINLRAYLYDVIARLCDTQDHAGDYLYMLDSKVKVSGR
;
A
#
# COMPACT_ATOMS: atom_id res chain seq x y z
N MET A 1 -26.00 15.44 17.65
CA MET A 1 -24.97 15.22 16.60
C MET A 1 -25.56 14.22 15.62
N ASP A 2 -25.22 14.27 14.33
CA ASP A 2 -25.76 13.31 13.34
C ASP A 2 -25.23 11.91 13.65
N ARG A 3 -26.11 10.90 13.68
CA ARG A 3 -25.77 9.51 14.07
C ARG A 3 -24.67 8.92 13.18
N ILE A 4 -24.60 9.35 11.93
CA ILE A 4 -23.55 8.93 11.00
C ILE A 4 -22.18 9.54 11.37
N VAL A 5 -22.16 10.78 11.84
CA VAL A 5 -20.93 11.49 12.24
C VAL A 5 -20.31 10.79 13.45
N GLU A 6 -21.11 10.45 14.47
CA GLU A 6 -20.63 9.72 15.65
C GLU A 6 -20.05 8.34 15.28
N LYS A 7 -20.71 7.63 14.35
CA LYS A 7 -20.21 6.34 13.85
C LYS A 7 -18.90 6.51 13.07
N GLN A 8 -18.78 7.55 12.27
CA GLN A 8 -17.57 7.85 11.50
C GLN A 8 -16.40 8.18 12.43
N GLU A 9 -16.60 9.04 13.42
CA GLU A 9 -15.59 9.36 14.44
C GLU A 9 -15.12 8.10 15.18
N LYS A 10 -16.07 7.21 15.53
CA LYS A 10 -15.74 5.92 16.16
C LYS A 10 -14.88 5.03 15.25
N LEU A 11 -15.15 5.00 13.96
CA LEU A 11 -14.34 4.24 13.00
C LEU A 11 -12.95 4.86 12.85
N MET A 12 -12.86 6.18 12.70
CA MET A 12 -11.59 6.91 12.59
C MET A 12 -10.71 6.66 13.81
N GLY A 13 -11.25 6.83 15.02
CA GLY A 13 -10.52 6.56 16.25
C GLY A 13 -10.06 5.10 16.37
N ARG A 14 -10.83 4.13 15.85
CA ARG A 14 -10.39 2.72 15.81
C ARG A 14 -9.24 2.52 14.83
N ILE A 15 -9.29 3.12 13.64
CA ILE A 15 -8.23 3.03 12.63
C ILE A 15 -6.94 3.68 13.16
N GLU A 16 -7.04 4.86 13.75
CA GLU A 16 -5.90 5.57 14.35
C GLU A 16 -5.25 4.75 15.46
N LYS A 17 -6.06 4.17 16.35
CA LYS A 17 -5.56 3.24 17.38
C LYS A 17 -4.88 2.02 16.76
N ASN A 18 -5.50 1.37 15.77
CA ASN A 18 -4.91 0.21 15.09
C ASN A 18 -3.58 0.58 14.42
N PHE A 19 -3.47 1.77 13.83
CA PHE A 19 -2.24 2.24 13.21
C PHE A 19 -1.16 2.54 14.26
N ALA A 20 -1.52 3.17 15.38
CA ALA A 20 -0.60 3.44 16.48
C ALA A 20 -0.05 2.14 17.10
N ASP A 21 -0.92 1.15 17.35
CA ASP A 21 -0.54 -0.17 17.87
C ASP A 21 0.40 -0.90 16.90
N TYR A 22 0.09 -0.86 15.59
CA TYR A 22 0.94 -1.44 14.55
C TYR A 22 2.30 -0.73 14.44
N LYS A 23 2.32 0.61 14.44
CA LYS A 23 3.56 1.38 14.40
C LYS A 23 4.44 1.07 15.61
N ALA A 24 3.84 1.00 16.80
CA ALA A 24 4.56 0.66 18.02
C ALA A 24 5.13 -0.77 17.99
N SER A 25 4.46 -1.73 17.34
CA SER A 25 4.98 -3.09 17.19
C SER A 25 6.12 -3.15 16.17
N VAL A 26 6.02 -2.45 15.05
CA VAL A 26 7.07 -2.39 14.01
C VAL A 26 8.34 -1.73 14.55
N LEU A 27 8.22 -0.65 15.31
CA LEU A 27 9.39 0.07 15.86
C LEU A 27 10.18 -0.71 16.92
N LYS A 28 9.64 -1.84 17.41
CA LYS A 28 10.35 -2.75 18.32
C LYS A 28 11.19 -3.80 17.59
N LEU A 29 11.05 -3.92 16.27
CA LEU A 29 11.77 -4.87 15.46
C LEU A 29 13.18 -4.35 15.16
N ASP A 30 14.11 -5.27 14.91
CA ASP A 30 15.44 -4.91 14.38
C ASP A 30 15.35 -4.47 12.91
N LYS A 31 16.48 -3.94 12.40
CA LYS A 31 16.57 -3.39 11.05
C LYS A 31 16.21 -4.40 9.95
N GLN A 32 16.59 -5.66 10.11
CA GLN A 32 16.32 -6.71 9.11
C GLN A 32 14.83 -7.02 9.09
N ASN A 33 14.23 -7.22 10.25
CA ASN A 33 12.79 -7.50 10.37
C ASN A 33 11.92 -6.31 9.90
N ILE A 34 12.38 -5.06 10.07
CA ILE A 34 11.71 -3.88 9.49
C ILE A 34 11.79 -3.91 7.96
N PHE A 35 12.96 -4.24 7.40
CA PHE A 35 13.16 -4.32 5.95
C PHE A 35 12.26 -5.40 5.32
N ASP A 36 12.21 -6.58 5.94
CA ASP A 36 11.37 -7.69 5.47
C ASP A 36 9.87 -7.35 5.52
N LYS A 37 9.48 -6.42 6.40
CA LYS A 37 8.11 -5.89 6.51
C LYS A 37 7.82 -4.66 5.67
N ALA A 38 8.75 -4.17 4.84
CA ALA A 38 8.59 -2.90 4.12
C ALA A 38 7.29 -2.83 3.29
N VAL A 39 6.91 -3.91 2.61
CA VAL A 39 5.66 -3.98 1.82
C VAL A 39 4.41 -3.90 2.72
N GLU A 40 4.44 -4.52 3.90
CA GLU A 40 3.38 -4.42 4.91
C GLU A 40 3.28 -3.02 5.48
N ILE A 41 4.41 -2.41 5.86
CA ILE A 41 4.48 -1.05 6.38
C ILE A 41 3.92 -0.05 5.38
N ALA A 42 4.32 -0.14 4.10
CA ALA A 42 3.84 0.74 3.05
C ALA A 42 2.32 0.60 2.83
N ALA A 43 1.81 -0.63 2.78
CA ALA A 43 0.38 -0.91 2.64
C ALA A 43 -0.43 -0.35 3.81
N VAL A 44 -0.05 -0.66 5.05
CA VAL A 44 -0.76 -0.19 6.26
C VAL A 44 -0.76 1.33 6.34
N LYS A 45 0.38 2.00 6.04
CA LYS A 45 0.47 3.47 6.03
C LYS A 45 -0.47 4.09 4.99
N ARG A 46 -0.46 3.56 3.76
CA ARG A 46 -1.31 4.08 2.67
C ARG A 46 -2.78 3.88 2.94
N VAL A 47 -3.18 2.69 3.41
CA VAL A 47 -4.56 2.38 3.74
C VAL A 47 -5.03 3.23 4.92
N SER A 48 -4.23 3.37 5.98
CA SER A 48 -4.58 4.24 7.11
C SER A 48 -4.85 5.67 6.65
N HIS A 49 -3.96 6.25 5.83
CA HIS A 49 -4.14 7.62 5.33
C HIS A 49 -5.41 7.77 4.48
N TYR A 50 -5.65 6.83 3.56
CA TYR A 50 -6.84 6.86 2.70
C TYR A 50 -8.13 6.74 3.53
N MET A 51 -8.17 5.76 4.45
CA MET A 51 -9.34 5.48 5.27
C MET A 51 -9.68 6.60 6.26
N THR A 52 -8.73 7.46 6.65
CA THR A 52 -9.01 8.56 7.59
C THR A 52 -9.10 9.93 6.94
N ASN A 53 -8.44 10.18 5.81
CA ASN A 53 -8.35 11.53 5.24
C ASN A 53 -9.02 11.69 3.87
N ILE A 54 -9.31 10.59 3.16
CA ILE A 54 -9.71 10.65 1.75
C ILE A 54 -11.08 10.00 1.53
N HIS A 55 -11.33 8.85 2.16
CA HIS A 55 -12.52 8.07 1.86
C HIS A 55 -13.78 8.71 2.43
N GLY A 56 -14.75 9.00 1.55
CA GLY A 56 -16.10 9.42 1.95
C GLY A 56 -16.96 8.19 2.24
N TYR A 57 -17.27 7.97 3.52
CA TYR A 57 -17.99 6.77 3.96
C TYR A 57 -19.51 6.90 3.80
N TYR A 58 -20.15 5.82 3.37
CA TYR A 58 -21.57 5.57 3.59
C TYR A 58 -21.80 4.86 4.94
N GLU A 59 -22.95 5.09 5.57
CA GLU A 59 -23.28 4.50 6.88
C GLU A 59 -23.14 2.96 6.90
N LYS A 60 -23.58 2.29 5.81
CA LYS A 60 -23.47 0.83 5.66
C LYS A 60 -22.02 0.32 5.70
N GLU A 61 -21.07 1.10 5.20
CA GLU A 61 -19.65 0.74 5.17
C GLU A 61 -19.06 0.90 6.57
N ILE A 62 -19.43 1.98 7.27
CA ILE A 62 -19.02 2.21 8.64
C ILE A 62 -19.52 1.07 9.53
N ASP A 63 -20.81 0.73 9.44
CA ASP A 63 -21.41 -0.35 10.21
C ASP A 63 -20.76 -1.71 9.89
N TYR A 64 -20.36 -1.94 8.65
CA TYR A 64 -19.63 -3.15 8.28
C TYR A 64 -18.22 -3.18 8.86
N LEU A 65 -17.43 -2.11 8.70
CA LEU A 65 -16.05 -2.04 9.17
C LEU A 65 -15.94 -2.06 10.70
N LEU A 66 -16.92 -1.49 11.41
CA LEU A 66 -16.97 -1.50 12.87
C LEU A 66 -17.21 -2.89 13.47
N LYS A 67 -17.60 -3.90 12.67
CA LYS A 67 -17.69 -5.31 13.10
C LYS A 67 -16.31 -5.91 13.37
N PHE A 68 -15.25 -5.35 12.80
CA PHE A 68 -13.90 -5.87 12.94
C PHE A 68 -13.16 -5.21 14.12
N LYS A 69 -12.36 -6.01 14.83
CA LYS A 69 -11.44 -5.49 15.87
C LYS A 69 -10.31 -4.66 15.26
N ASN A 70 -9.87 -5.03 14.06
CA ASN A 70 -8.80 -4.33 13.33
C ASN A 70 -9.20 -4.16 11.85
N PRO A 71 -10.12 -3.21 11.54
CA PRO A 71 -10.50 -2.92 10.16
C PRO A 71 -9.32 -2.45 9.30
N LEU A 72 -8.31 -1.79 9.88
CA LEU A 72 -7.13 -1.35 9.16
C LEU A 72 -6.35 -2.53 8.56
N LYS A 73 -6.08 -3.56 9.35
CA LYS A 73 -5.38 -4.77 8.88
C LYS A 73 -6.18 -5.51 7.80
N LEU A 74 -7.49 -5.62 7.99
CA LEU A 74 -8.39 -6.24 7.00
C LEU A 74 -8.24 -5.59 5.62
N VAL A 75 -8.33 -4.25 5.57
CA VAL A 75 -8.26 -3.52 4.30
C VAL A 75 -6.84 -3.54 3.73
N ALA A 76 -5.81 -3.43 4.57
CA ALA A 76 -4.41 -3.54 4.14
C ALA A 76 -4.09 -4.89 3.49
N ASP A 77 -4.59 -5.99 4.03
CA ASP A 77 -4.36 -7.33 3.48
C ASP A 77 -5.02 -7.51 2.12
N ARG A 78 -6.24 -7.01 1.96
CA ARG A 78 -6.94 -7.02 0.66
C ARG A 78 -6.25 -6.11 -0.36
N TYR A 79 -5.78 -4.94 0.07
CA TYR A 79 -5.05 -4.01 -0.78
C TYR A 79 -3.76 -4.63 -1.34
N GLN A 80 -3.00 -5.37 -0.52
CA GLN A 80 -1.77 -6.03 -0.97
C GLN A 80 -2.00 -7.10 -2.03
N ILE A 81 -3.05 -7.91 -1.88
CA ILE A 81 -3.40 -8.95 -2.87
C ILE A 81 -3.67 -8.29 -4.22
N ASN A 82 -4.41 -7.17 -4.23
CA ASN A 82 -4.71 -6.44 -5.47
C ASN A 82 -3.46 -5.79 -6.09
N LEU A 83 -2.53 -5.27 -5.29
CA LEU A 83 -1.26 -4.72 -5.81
C LEU A 83 -0.41 -5.76 -6.55
N ARG A 84 -0.46 -7.03 -6.14
CA ARG A 84 0.27 -8.11 -6.85
C ARG A 84 -0.26 -8.31 -8.27
N ALA A 85 -1.57 -8.18 -8.48
CA ALA A 85 -2.16 -8.24 -9.81
C ALA A 85 -1.65 -7.10 -10.70
N TYR A 86 -1.61 -5.87 -10.18
CA TYR A 86 -1.07 -4.73 -10.95
C TYR A 86 0.41 -4.89 -11.32
N LEU A 87 1.22 -5.52 -10.46
CA LEU A 87 2.63 -5.76 -10.77
C LEU A 87 2.78 -6.72 -11.95
N TYR A 88 1.96 -7.76 -12.02
CA TYR A 88 1.92 -8.65 -13.18
C TYR A 88 1.63 -7.86 -14.47
N ASP A 89 0.62 -6.98 -14.45
CA ASP A 89 0.26 -6.16 -15.61
C ASP A 89 1.36 -5.15 -15.98
N VAL A 90 2.12 -4.66 -15.01
CA VAL A 90 3.29 -3.80 -15.28
C VAL A 90 4.35 -4.59 -16.02
N ILE A 91 4.70 -5.79 -15.55
CA ILE A 91 5.70 -6.64 -16.20
C ILE A 91 5.25 -7.05 -17.60
N ALA A 92 3.99 -7.50 -17.76
CA ALA A 92 3.44 -7.88 -19.05
C ALA A 92 3.56 -6.72 -20.06
N ARG A 93 3.17 -5.51 -19.64
CA ARG A 93 3.31 -4.31 -20.48
C ARG A 93 4.76 -3.99 -20.85
N LEU A 94 5.69 -4.02 -19.89
CA LEU A 94 7.11 -3.77 -20.17
C LEU A 94 7.69 -4.76 -21.19
N CYS A 95 7.25 -6.02 -21.14
CA CYS A 95 7.64 -7.04 -22.10
C CYS A 95 7.02 -6.81 -23.48
N ASP A 96 5.75 -6.41 -23.53
CA ASP A 96 5.02 -6.15 -24.78
C ASP A 96 5.51 -4.88 -25.50
N THR A 97 5.83 -3.82 -24.76
CA THR A 97 6.27 -2.54 -25.33
C THR A 97 7.71 -2.56 -25.83
N GLN A 98 8.45 -3.64 -25.57
CA GLN A 98 9.85 -3.79 -25.97
C GLN A 98 10.70 -2.58 -25.55
N ASP A 99 10.57 -2.14 -24.29
CA ASP A 99 11.23 -0.94 -23.75
C ASP A 99 12.78 -0.95 -23.90
N HIS A 100 13.36 -2.11 -24.21
CA HIS A 100 14.76 -2.26 -24.60
C HIS A 100 15.15 -1.58 -25.92
N ALA A 101 14.17 -1.17 -26.74
CA ALA A 101 14.39 -0.40 -27.95
C ALA A 101 14.50 1.12 -27.69
N GLY A 102 14.31 1.57 -26.45
CA GLY A 102 14.44 2.98 -26.03
C GLY A 102 15.71 3.26 -25.19
N ASP A 103 15.93 4.55 -24.88
CA ASP A 103 17.09 5.03 -24.11
C ASP A 103 16.90 4.86 -22.58
N TYR A 104 16.49 3.67 -22.13
CA TYR A 104 16.33 3.43 -20.70
C TYR A 104 17.70 3.31 -20.00
N LEU A 105 17.95 4.17 -18.99
CA LEU A 105 19.27 4.35 -18.37
C LEU A 105 19.89 3.08 -17.77
N TYR A 106 19.08 2.10 -17.38
CA TYR A 106 19.54 0.83 -16.80
C TYR A 106 19.47 -0.34 -17.80
N MET A 107 19.44 -0.03 -19.11
CA MET A 107 19.70 -1.04 -20.13
C MET A 107 21.09 -1.64 -19.93
N LEU A 108 21.20 -2.96 -20.05
CA LEU A 108 22.50 -3.63 -20.17
C LEU A 108 23.24 -2.96 -21.33
N ASP A 109 24.37 -2.29 -21.04
CA ASP A 109 25.11 -1.43 -21.96
C ASP A 109 25.02 -1.93 -23.40
N SER A 110 24.35 -1.16 -24.26
CA SER A 110 24.48 -1.32 -25.70
C SER A 110 25.97 -1.20 -25.99
N LYS A 111 26.59 -2.32 -26.37
CA LYS A 111 28.03 -2.45 -26.65
C LYS A 111 28.62 -1.13 -27.10
N VAL A 112 29.55 -0.61 -26.31
CA VAL A 112 30.52 0.41 -26.70
C VAL A 112 30.83 0.22 -28.18
N LYS A 113 30.39 1.14 -29.05
CA LYS A 113 30.94 1.25 -30.39
C LYS A 113 32.42 1.56 -30.19
N VAL A 114 33.26 0.53 -30.29
CA VAL A 114 34.69 0.70 -30.45
C VAL A 114 34.86 1.49 -31.75
N SER A 115 35.03 2.80 -31.62
CA SER A 115 35.66 3.62 -32.63
C SER A 115 37.03 3.01 -32.88
N GLY A 116 37.22 2.42 -34.05
CA GLY A 116 38.31 1.52 -34.31
C GLY A 116 38.60 1.33 -35.79
N ARG A 117 39.08 2.42 -36.40
CA ARG A 117 39.77 2.57 -37.69
C ARG A 117 38.90 2.78 -38.92
#